data_AF-A0A8S3GTN7-F1
#
_entry.id   AF-A0A8S3GTN7-F1
#
_cell.length_a   1.000
_cell.length_b   1.000
_cell.length_c   1.000
_cell.angle_alpha   90.00
_cell.angle_beta   90.00
_cell.angle_gamma   90.00
#
_symmetry.space_group_name_H-M   'P 1'
#
loop_
_entity.id
_entity.type
_entity.pdbx_description
1 polymer ?
#
loop_
_entity_poly.entity_id
_entity_poly.type
_entity_poly.pdbx_seq_one_letter_code
_entity_poly.pdbx_strand_id
1 'polypeptide(L)'
;AIRSSNGTWHIRPLNEFLLFSSNDPRQEQIRPRYIGEGVVRGIPVDQWETCIINKANLRTIKRTWSFARKGFVTPIGPVGDFAHPVQALIQASALYPNGTRIGEFDEVFDVYAYRPGIVESAEQLAPPRGVFCNSGVGQQLVSLRDAGISWPERFNVRVEASSSRNTDIQKFHLRYDRGRERNTKRIRYDYLPRNGGDYVSVIHDYGANLTYNIDRRVGTCIIKRGVEVLDVSPTRDPVSFFIKYENELISSRERQWEYNGIRPCRGNGIKCATLTTEINNFPPIVEPDTGKPTGETWEATNAEYAWSVRSPYSRPPPDMQKSFDYPVYLFLRFFQSRNPSNPPALNSRTEDIEYEFYEMSYEASASDFDTSICYRSRDFEYLHLGFTLKSDTASAIDGNHLDRRFLERELHRNLADKMQIKYSRVSD
;
A
#
# COMPACT_ATOMS: atom_id res chain seq x y z
N ALA A 1 5.95 -22.56 -3.71
CA ALA A 1 6.96 -21.49 -3.86
C ALA A 1 8.28 -22.02 -3.32
N ILE A 2 9.41 -21.72 -3.96
CA ILE A 2 10.73 -22.15 -3.49
C ILE A 2 11.47 -20.91 -3.03
N ARG A 3 12.02 -20.97 -1.81
CA ARG A 3 12.88 -19.91 -1.27
C ARG A 3 14.25 -20.01 -1.94
N SER A 4 14.67 -18.97 -2.62
CA SER A 4 16.02 -18.87 -3.18
C SER A 4 17.06 -18.62 -2.08
N SER A 5 18.34 -18.79 -2.42
CA SER A 5 19.47 -18.60 -1.51
C SER A 5 19.59 -17.18 -0.93
N ASN A 6 19.00 -16.18 -1.57
CA ASN A 6 18.88 -14.79 -1.09
C ASN A 6 17.61 -14.55 -0.25
N GLY A 7 16.84 -15.59 0.09
CA GLY A 7 15.67 -15.47 0.96
C GLY A 7 14.38 -15.02 0.27
N THR A 8 14.40 -14.70 -1.02
CA THR A 8 13.21 -14.33 -1.79
C THR A 8 12.35 -15.55 -2.13
N TRP A 9 11.04 -15.39 -2.10
CA TRP A 9 10.10 -16.43 -2.49
C TRP A 9 9.84 -16.33 -3.99
N HIS A 10 10.30 -17.32 -4.75
CA HIS A 10 9.98 -17.39 -6.17
C HIS A 10 8.79 -18.32 -6.40
N ILE A 11 7.77 -17.79 -7.08
CA ILE A 11 6.73 -18.60 -7.70
C ILE A 11 7.34 -19.11 -9.01
N ARG A 12 7.67 -20.41 -9.05
CA ARG A 12 8.10 -21.08 -10.28
C ARG A 12 6.93 -21.05 -11.28
N PRO A 13 7.20 -20.92 -12.59
CA PRO A 13 6.16 -21.11 -13.60
C PRO A 13 5.45 -22.44 -13.36
N LEU A 14 4.13 -22.47 -13.55
CA LEU A 14 3.34 -23.70 -13.36
C LEU A 14 3.89 -24.85 -14.19
N ASN A 15 4.47 -24.55 -15.35
CA ASN A 15 5.12 -25.48 -16.26
C ASN A 15 6.32 -26.17 -15.60
N GLU A 16 7.14 -25.39 -14.87
CA GLU A 16 8.28 -25.94 -14.12
C GLU A 16 7.85 -26.76 -12.91
N PHE A 17 6.66 -26.49 -12.37
CA PHE A 17 6.13 -27.18 -11.21
C PHE A 17 5.38 -28.47 -11.59
N LEU A 18 4.47 -28.41 -12.57
CA LEU A 18 3.54 -29.48 -12.97
C LEU A 18 3.97 -30.25 -14.22
N LEU A 19 4.55 -29.59 -15.23
CA LEU A 19 4.67 -30.17 -16.57
C LEU A 19 5.98 -30.91 -16.81
N PHE A 20 6.74 -31.21 -15.75
CA PHE A 20 8.07 -31.78 -15.89
C PHE A 20 8.85 -30.99 -16.94
N SER A 21 9.02 -29.68 -16.77
CA SER A 21 9.89 -28.90 -17.63
C SER A 21 10.87 -28.08 -16.79
N SER A 22 12.08 -27.86 -17.28
CA SER A 22 12.97 -26.81 -16.78
C SER A 22 13.34 -25.93 -17.95
N ASN A 23 13.12 -24.62 -17.80
CA ASN A 23 13.60 -23.64 -18.78
C ASN A 23 15.06 -23.22 -18.49
N ASP A 24 15.68 -23.70 -17.41
CA ASP A 24 17.07 -23.44 -17.08
C ASP A 24 17.99 -24.28 -17.98
N PRO A 25 18.77 -23.66 -18.88
CA PRO A 25 19.65 -24.37 -19.82
C PRO A 25 20.77 -25.14 -19.13
N ARG A 26 21.00 -24.91 -17.82
CA ARG A 26 21.99 -25.64 -17.02
C ARG A 26 21.45 -26.93 -16.42
N GLN A 27 20.16 -27.20 -16.58
CA GLN A 27 19.51 -28.40 -16.07
C GLN A 27 19.29 -29.38 -17.20
N GLU A 28 19.85 -30.58 -17.03
CA GLU A 28 19.54 -31.69 -17.92
C GLU A 28 18.29 -32.38 -17.40
N GLN A 29 17.28 -32.44 -18.27
CA GLN A 29 16.02 -33.05 -17.93
C GLN A 29 15.83 -34.38 -18.65
N ILE A 30 15.57 -35.41 -17.85
CA ILE A 30 15.20 -36.73 -18.36
C ILE A 30 13.71 -36.74 -18.69
N ARG A 31 13.36 -37.21 -19.89
CA ARG A 31 11.96 -37.29 -20.32
C ARG A 31 11.10 -38.05 -19.29
N PRO A 32 9.87 -37.61 -19.02
CA PRO A 32 8.96 -38.35 -18.16
C PRO A 32 8.75 -39.77 -18.67
N ARG A 33 8.80 -40.73 -17.75
CA ARG A 33 8.59 -42.16 -17.99
C ARG A 33 7.40 -42.62 -17.16
N TYR A 34 6.49 -43.35 -17.77
CA TYR A 34 5.45 -44.07 -17.04
C TYR A 34 6.10 -45.17 -16.21
N ILE A 35 5.83 -45.19 -14.91
CA ILE A 35 6.38 -46.19 -13.97
C ILE A 35 5.36 -47.22 -13.52
N GLY A 36 4.07 -47.01 -13.82
CA GLY A 36 3.02 -47.98 -13.59
C GLY A 36 1.79 -47.40 -12.89
N GLU A 37 0.93 -48.31 -12.49
CA GLU A 37 -0.29 -48.04 -11.77
C GLU A 37 -0.04 -48.03 -10.25
N GLY A 38 -0.81 -47.22 -9.53
CA GLY A 38 -0.74 -47.17 -8.07
C GLY A 38 -2.07 -46.77 -7.43
N VAL A 39 -2.04 -46.62 -6.11
CA VAL A 39 -3.16 -46.08 -5.32
C VAL A 39 -2.63 -45.00 -4.40
N VAL A 40 -3.21 -43.81 -4.46
CA VAL A 40 -2.88 -42.70 -3.56
C VAL A 40 -4.16 -42.28 -2.86
N ARG A 41 -4.22 -42.47 -1.54
CA ARG A 41 -5.39 -42.11 -0.71
C ARG A 41 -6.70 -42.74 -1.23
N GLY A 42 -6.63 -44.00 -1.66
CA GLY A 42 -7.77 -44.74 -2.22
C GLY A 42 -8.13 -44.36 -3.67
N ILE A 43 -7.39 -43.43 -4.28
CA ILE A 43 -7.59 -43.03 -5.68
C ILE A 43 -6.67 -43.90 -6.56
N PRO A 44 -7.19 -44.65 -7.55
CA PRO A 44 -6.38 -45.35 -8.53
C PRO A 44 -5.67 -44.32 -9.41
N VAL A 45 -4.35 -44.44 -9.52
CA VAL A 45 -3.50 -43.49 -10.23
C VAL A 45 -2.61 -44.15 -11.26
N ASP A 46 -2.21 -43.34 -12.24
CA ASP A 46 -1.16 -43.56 -13.19
C ASP A 46 0.06 -42.72 -12.79
N GLN A 47 1.21 -43.37 -12.61
CA GLN A 47 2.41 -42.75 -12.08
C GLN A 47 3.44 -42.50 -13.16
N TRP A 48 4.01 -41.29 -13.15
CA TRP A 48 5.00 -40.82 -14.10
C TRP A 48 6.19 -40.24 -13.34
N GLU A 49 7.38 -40.59 -13.78
CA GLU A 49 8.64 -40.22 -13.14
C GLU A 49 9.53 -39.41 -14.08
N THR A 50 10.17 -38.38 -13.57
CA THR A 50 11.23 -37.64 -14.26
C THR A 50 12.39 -37.40 -13.29
N CYS A 51 13.56 -37.14 -13.85
CA CYS A 51 14.71 -36.64 -13.10
C CYS A 51 15.22 -35.35 -13.74
N ILE A 52 15.55 -34.39 -12.89
CA ILE A 52 16.20 -33.14 -13.27
C ILE A 52 17.58 -33.15 -12.61
N ILE A 53 18.62 -33.02 -13.42
CA ILE A 53 20.00 -33.00 -12.99
C ILE A 53 20.56 -31.60 -13.22
N ASN A 54 20.91 -30.91 -12.13
CA ASN A 54 21.64 -29.66 -12.19
C ASN A 54 23.13 -29.95 -12.00
N LYS A 55 23.87 -29.94 -13.11
CA LYS A 55 25.31 -30.25 -13.12
C LYS A 55 26.14 -29.21 -12.36
N ALA A 56 25.73 -27.94 -12.39
CA ALA A 56 26.48 -26.85 -11.76
C ALA A 56 26.52 -26.99 -10.22
N ASN A 57 25.41 -27.45 -9.63
CA ASN A 57 25.26 -27.58 -8.19
C ASN A 57 25.27 -29.05 -7.72
N LEU A 58 25.65 -29.98 -8.59
CA LEU A 58 25.65 -31.43 -8.36
C LEU A 58 24.38 -31.90 -7.63
N ARG A 59 23.23 -31.41 -8.09
CA ARG A 59 21.93 -31.65 -7.50
C ARG A 59 21.08 -32.48 -8.43
N THR A 60 20.47 -33.53 -7.89
CA THR A 60 19.51 -34.38 -8.58
C THR A 60 18.16 -34.22 -7.91
N ILE A 61 17.12 -34.03 -8.72
CA ILE A 61 15.73 -33.98 -8.27
C ILE A 61 14.95 -35.00 -9.05
N LYS A 62 14.50 -36.05 -8.37
CA LYS A 62 13.56 -37.04 -8.87
C LYS A 62 12.14 -36.57 -8.53
N ARG A 63 11.23 -36.65 -9.49
CA ARG A 63 9.81 -36.33 -9.27
C ARG A 63 8.94 -37.45 -9.79
N THR A 64 8.03 -37.89 -8.94
CA THR A 64 7.00 -38.87 -9.27
C THR A 64 5.63 -38.22 -9.13
N TRP A 65 4.97 -38.00 -10.26
CA TRP A 65 3.60 -37.52 -10.29
C TRP A 65 2.63 -38.68 -10.39
N SER A 66 1.57 -38.61 -9.60
CA SER A 66 0.45 -39.54 -9.60
C SER A 66 -0.79 -38.81 -10.11
N PHE A 67 -1.35 -39.28 -11.23
CA PHE A 67 -2.58 -38.73 -11.80
C PHE A 67 -3.72 -39.73 -11.68
N ALA A 68 -4.92 -39.28 -11.33
CA ALA A 68 -6.09 -40.14 -11.25
C ALA A 68 -6.38 -40.80 -12.60
N ARG A 69 -6.71 -42.09 -12.56
CA ARG A 69 -6.98 -42.87 -13.77
C ARG A 69 -8.25 -42.39 -14.47
N LYS A 70 -8.23 -42.43 -15.80
CA LYS A 70 -9.42 -42.18 -16.63
C LYS A 70 -10.60 -43.03 -16.16
N GLY A 71 -11.76 -42.39 -16.02
CA GLY A 71 -13.01 -43.01 -15.56
C GLY A 71 -13.16 -43.08 -14.04
N PHE A 72 -12.13 -42.76 -13.24
CA PHE A 72 -12.31 -42.64 -11.80
C PHE A 72 -13.24 -41.48 -11.45
N VAL A 73 -14.19 -41.69 -10.54
CA VAL A 73 -15.16 -40.66 -10.15
C VAL A 73 -14.61 -39.86 -8.96
N THR A 74 -14.38 -38.57 -9.19
CA THR A 74 -13.96 -37.62 -8.14
C THR A 74 -15.15 -36.74 -7.73
N PRO A 75 -15.06 -35.96 -6.63
CA PRO A 75 -16.12 -35.02 -6.25
C PRO A 75 -16.46 -33.96 -7.32
N ILE A 76 -15.58 -33.73 -8.29
CA ILE A 76 -15.80 -32.80 -9.42
C ILE A 76 -16.31 -33.50 -10.70
N GLY A 77 -16.53 -34.81 -10.65
CA GLY A 77 -16.96 -35.62 -11.78
C GLY A 77 -15.96 -36.74 -12.17
N PRO A 78 -16.30 -37.53 -13.20
CA PRO A 78 -15.40 -38.55 -13.73
C PRO A 78 -14.17 -37.92 -14.37
N VAL A 79 -13.00 -38.52 -14.14
CA VAL A 79 -11.75 -38.15 -14.82
C VAL A 79 -11.91 -38.46 -16.31
N GLY A 80 -11.86 -37.43 -17.14
CA GLY A 80 -11.96 -37.54 -18.60
C GLY A 80 -10.64 -37.96 -19.26
N ASP A 81 -10.39 -37.46 -20.47
CA ASP A 81 -9.10 -37.66 -21.15
C ASP A 81 -7.95 -36.89 -20.50
N PHE A 82 -8.27 -35.85 -19.72
CA PHE A 82 -7.30 -35.08 -18.96
C PHE A 82 -7.10 -35.72 -17.59
N ALA A 83 -5.88 -36.17 -17.30
CA ALA A 83 -5.55 -36.84 -16.06
C ALA A 83 -5.53 -35.83 -14.89
N HIS A 84 -6.33 -36.07 -13.84
CA HIS A 84 -6.38 -35.16 -12.69
C HIS A 84 -5.18 -35.40 -11.77
N PRO A 85 -4.34 -34.39 -11.45
CA PRO A 85 -3.21 -34.58 -10.55
C PRO A 85 -3.69 -34.89 -9.13
N VAL A 86 -3.10 -35.91 -8.49
CA VAL A 86 -3.44 -36.35 -7.12
C VAL A 86 -2.31 -36.05 -6.16
N GLN A 87 -1.07 -36.37 -6.53
CA GLN A 87 0.09 -36.21 -5.67
C GLN A 87 1.37 -36.06 -6.51
N ALA A 88 2.33 -35.28 -6.03
CA ALA A 88 3.72 -35.33 -6.47
C ALA A 88 4.63 -35.69 -5.30
N LEU A 89 5.47 -36.70 -5.48
CA LEU A 89 6.59 -37.00 -4.61
C LEU A 89 7.86 -36.41 -5.22
N ILE A 90 8.55 -35.56 -4.48
CA ILE A 90 9.81 -34.93 -4.89
C ILE A 90 10.90 -35.46 -3.98
N GLN A 91 11.89 -36.13 -4.56
CA GLN A 91 13.07 -36.61 -3.84
C GLN A 91 14.28 -35.89 -4.41
N ALA A 92 15.00 -35.16 -3.58
CA ALA A 92 16.13 -34.36 -4.01
C ALA A 92 17.38 -34.70 -3.20
N SER A 93 18.51 -34.78 -3.90
CA SER A 93 19.82 -34.95 -3.30
C SER A 93 20.82 -33.96 -3.88
N ALA A 94 21.76 -33.53 -3.06
CA ALA A 94 22.85 -32.67 -3.48
C ALA A 94 24.19 -33.22 -3.00
N LEU A 95 25.23 -33.08 -3.82
CA LEU A 95 26.59 -33.51 -3.53
C LEU A 95 27.55 -32.32 -3.56
N TYR A 96 28.58 -32.36 -2.72
CA TYR A 96 29.74 -31.49 -2.85
C TYR A 96 30.58 -31.91 -4.06
N PRO A 97 31.46 -31.05 -4.59
CA PRO A 97 32.37 -31.40 -5.69
C PRO A 97 33.26 -32.62 -5.43
N ASN A 98 33.52 -32.94 -4.17
CA ASN A 98 34.28 -34.13 -3.75
C ASN A 98 33.42 -35.41 -3.66
N GLY A 99 32.13 -35.34 -4.03
CA GLY A 99 31.19 -36.46 -3.98
C GLY A 99 30.47 -36.64 -2.63
N THR A 100 30.80 -35.88 -1.60
CA THR A 100 30.15 -35.99 -0.29
C THR A 100 28.71 -35.46 -0.34
N ARG A 101 27.74 -36.20 0.21
CA ARG A 101 26.33 -35.78 0.22
C ARG A 101 26.12 -34.56 1.12
N ILE A 102 25.58 -33.49 0.55
CA ILE A 102 25.24 -32.24 1.26
C ILE A 102 23.92 -32.42 2.03
N GLY A 103 22.98 -33.11 1.40
CA GLY A 103 21.66 -33.36 1.99
C GLY A 103 20.75 -34.13 1.05
N GLU A 104 19.72 -34.73 1.64
CA GLU A 104 18.59 -35.34 0.95
C GLU A 104 17.31 -34.85 1.60
N PHE A 105 16.30 -34.60 0.78
CA PHE A 105 14.95 -34.34 1.29
C PHE A 105 13.91 -34.99 0.39
N ASP A 106 12.83 -35.41 1.02
CA ASP A 106 11.63 -35.90 0.38
C ASP A 106 10.49 -34.95 0.73
N GLU A 107 9.80 -34.44 -0.28
CA GLU A 107 8.60 -33.61 -0.15
C GLU A 107 7.43 -34.27 -0.87
N VAL A 108 6.28 -34.30 -0.21
CA VAL A 108 5.03 -34.80 -0.77
C VAL A 108 4.09 -33.62 -0.97
N PHE A 109 3.66 -33.40 -2.22
CA PHE A 109 2.68 -32.40 -2.60
C PHE A 109 1.37 -33.07 -2.94
N ASP A 110 0.42 -32.94 -2.03
CA ASP A 110 -0.91 -33.49 -2.20
C ASP A 110 -1.85 -32.46 -2.85
N VAL A 111 -2.58 -32.91 -3.88
CA VAL A 111 -3.62 -32.12 -4.54
C VAL A 111 -4.98 -32.58 -4.01
N TYR A 112 -5.68 -31.70 -3.31
CA TYR A 112 -6.98 -32.01 -2.69
C TYR A 112 -8.18 -31.49 -3.49
N ALA A 113 -7.98 -30.37 -4.20
CA ALA A 113 -9.05 -29.69 -4.92
C ALA A 113 -8.56 -29.26 -6.30
N TYR A 114 -8.42 -30.23 -7.21
CA TYR A 114 -8.20 -29.93 -8.62
C TYR A 114 -9.53 -29.48 -9.25
N ARG A 115 -9.51 -28.41 -10.05
CA ARG A 115 -10.60 -28.11 -10.98
C ARG A 115 -9.97 -27.74 -12.33
N PRO A 116 -10.43 -28.34 -13.44
CA PRO A 116 -9.98 -27.92 -14.76
C PRO A 116 -10.47 -26.48 -15.03
N GLY A 117 -9.57 -25.59 -15.49
CA GLY A 117 -9.94 -24.25 -15.99
C GLY A 117 -9.96 -23.07 -15.02
N ILE A 118 -9.14 -23.04 -13.95
CA ILE A 118 -9.19 -21.95 -12.93
C ILE A 118 -8.27 -20.76 -13.25
N VAL A 119 -8.27 -20.26 -14.48
CA VAL A 119 -7.81 -18.87 -14.69
C VAL A 119 -8.83 -18.22 -15.60
N GLU A 120 -9.95 -17.85 -15.00
CA GLU A 120 -11.01 -17.13 -15.73
C GLU A 120 -10.51 -15.73 -16.15
N SER A 121 -9.52 -15.19 -15.44
CA SER A 121 -8.84 -13.94 -15.78
C SER A 121 -7.40 -13.92 -15.30
N ALA A 122 -6.53 -13.21 -16.02
CA ALA A 122 -5.16 -12.94 -15.59
C ALA A 122 -5.09 -12.23 -14.21
N GLU A 123 -6.19 -11.62 -13.76
CA GLU A 123 -6.32 -11.00 -12.44
C GLU A 123 -6.19 -12.00 -11.29
N GLN A 124 -6.55 -13.28 -11.49
CA GLN A 124 -6.37 -14.36 -10.50
C GLN A 124 -4.91 -14.80 -10.34
N LEU A 125 -4.03 -14.42 -11.28
CA LEU A 125 -2.59 -14.67 -11.23
C LEU A 125 -1.80 -13.44 -10.79
N ALA A 126 -2.47 -12.34 -10.43
CA ALA A 126 -1.81 -11.16 -9.94
C ALA A 126 -1.10 -11.47 -8.61
N PRO A 127 0.17 -11.04 -8.42
CA PRO A 127 0.86 -11.25 -7.16
C PRO A 127 0.08 -10.61 -5.99
N PRO A 128 0.12 -11.20 -4.79
CA PRO A 128 -0.45 -10.59 -3.59
C PRO A 128 0.14 -9.20 -3.35
N ARG A 129 -0.58 -8.37 -2.57
CA ARG A 129 -0.15 -7.00 -2.28
C ARG A 129 1.28 -6.94 -1.72
N GLY A 130 2.09 -6.05 -2.30
CA GLY A 130 3.48 -5.82 -1.90
C GLY A 130 4.44 -6.99 -2.15
N VAL A 131 4.06 -7.93 -3.01
CA VAL A 131 4.97 -8.93 -3.56
C VAL A 131 5.50 -8.39 -4.88
N PHE A 132 6.79 -8.12 -4.93
CA PHE A 132 7.50 -7.77 -6.16
C PHE A 132 8.07 -9.05 -6.79
N CYS A 133 7.83 -9.26 -8.08
CA CYS A 133 8.26 -10.45 -8.82
C CYS A 133 9.31 -10.06 -9.87
N ASN A 134 10.59 -10.01 -9.46
CA ASN A 134 11.72 -9.55 -10.28
C ASN A 134 12.13 -10.49 -11.46
N SER A 135 11.21 -11.13 -12.18
CA SER A 135 11.60 -12.17 -13.14
C SER A 135 10.65 -12.43 -14.32
N GLY A 136 9.98 -11.41 -14.86
CA GLY A 136 9.38 -11.53 -16.19
C GLY A 136 10.36 -11.08 -17.29
N VAL A 137 10.83 -12.02 -18.12
CA VAL A 137 11.42 -11.65 -19.43
C VAL A 137 10.37 -10.85 -20.19
N GLY A 138 10.57 -9.54 -20.33
CA GLY A 138 9.64 -8.62 -20.99
C GLY A 138 8.79 -7.72 -20.07
N GLN A 139 9.04 -7.68 -18.77
CA GLN A 139 8.40 -6.67 -17.90
C GLN A 139 8.98 -5.29 -18.19
N GLN A 140 8.14 -4.42 -18.78
CA GLN A 140 8.49 -3.05 -19.07
C GLN A 140 8.42 -2.23 -17.77
N LEU A 141 9.58 -1.83 -17.27
CA LEU A 141 9.67 -0.79 -16.26
C LEU A 141 9.16 0.53 -16.88
N VAL A 142 8.24 1.18 -16.18
CA VAL A 142 7.63 2.46 -16.57
C VAL A 142 7.76 3.44 -15.42
N SER A 143 7.97 4.72 -15.72
CA SER A 143 7.76 5.75 -14.71
C SER A 143 6.26 5.90 -14.46
N LEU A 144 5.87 6.33 -13.25
CA LEU A 144 4.45 6.65 -12.98
C LEU A 144 3.90 7.65 -14.02
N ARG A 145 4.73 8.62 -14.40
CA ARG A 145 4.36 9.63 -15.40
C ARG A 145 4.07 9.02 -16.76
N ASP A 146 4.90 8.09 -17.22
CA ASP A 146 4.71 7.42 -18.52
C ASP A 146 3.48 6.50 -18.50
N ALA A 147 3.12 5.98 -17.33
CA ALA A 147 1.87 5.26 -17.10
C ALA A 147 0.64 6.19 -17.01
N GLY A 148 0.79 7.51 -17.22
CA GLY A 148 -0.29 8.49 -17.09
C GLY A 148 -0.70 8.75 -15.63
N ILE A 149 0.10 8.30 -14.67
CA ILE A 149 -0.16 8.41 -13.24
C ILE A 149 0.62 9.60 -12.69
N SER A 150 -0.10 10.60 -12.21
CA SER A 150 0.52 11.74 -11.54
C SER A 150 -0.42 12.34 -10.50
N TRP A 151 0.15 12.70 -9.36
CA TRP A 151 -0.55 13.51 -8.38
C TRP A 151 -0.75 14.93 -8.92
N PRO A 152 -1.91 15.55 -8.67
CA PRO A 152 -2.15 16.95 -8.98
C PRO A 152 -1.18 17.86 -8.22
N GLU A 153 -0.91 19.04 -8.77
CA GLU A 153 -0.12 20.06 -8.05
C GLU A 153 -0.83 20.58 -6.80
N ARG A 154 -2.15 20.51 -6.79
CA ARG A 154 -3.01 20.87 -5.67
C ARG A 154 -4.07 19.81 -5.47
N PHE A 155 -4.22 19.33 -4.25
CA PHE A 155 -5.27 18.38 -3.94
C PHE A 155 -5.60 18.38 -2.45
N ASN A 156 -6.77 17.87 -2.13
CA ASN A 156 -7.09 17.38 -0.80
C ASN A 156 -7.55 15.93 -0.89
N VAL A 157 -7.29 15.16 0.16
CA VAL A 157 -7.61 13.73 0.22
C VAL A 157 -7.73 13.30 1.67
N ARG A 158 -8.72 12.46 1.98
CA ARG A 158 -8.76 11.74 3.25
C ARG A 158 -7.90 10.50 3.15
N VAL A 159 -7.04 10.28 4.13
CA VAL A 159 -6.14 9.13 4.18
C VAL A 159 -6.42 8.33 5.44
N GLU A 160 -6.52 7.02 5.28
CA GLU A 160 -6.49 6.06 6.38
C GLU A 160 -5.16 5.30 6.31
N ALA A 161 -4.41 5.32 7.40
CA ALA A 161 -3.12 4.66 7.52
C ALA A 161 -3.21 3.54 8.56
N SER A 162 -2.78 2.35 8.17
CA SER A 162 -2.70 1.18 9.05
C SER A 162 -1.31 0.57 8.97
N SER A 163 -0.89 -0.10 10.05
CA SER A 163 0.41 -0.78 10.07
C SER A 163 0.29 -2.15 10.72
N SER A 164 1.18 -3.06 10.34
CA SER A 164 1.28 -4.40 10.93
C SER A 164 1.52 -4.43 12.45
N ARG A 165 2.06 -3.35 13.04
CA ARG A 165 2.33 -3.26 14.49
C ARG A 165 1.29 -2.44 15.25
N ASN A 166 0.55 -1.58 14.56
CA ASN A 166 -0.47 -0.75 15.14
C ASN A 166 -1.84 -1.28 14.73
N THR A 167 -2.59 -1.82 15.70
CA THR A 167 -3.96 -2.29 15.46
C THR A 167 -4.92 -1.14 15.14
N ASP A 168 -4.49 0.09 15.37
CA ASP A 168 -5.31 1.28 15.21
C ASP A 168 -5.10 1.93 13.85
N ILE A 169 -6.21 2.11 13.13
CA ILE A 169 -6.23 2.87 11.89
C ILE A 169 -6.17 4.36 12.24
N GLN A 170 -5.10 5.02 11.80
CA GLN A 170 -4.95 6.47 11.91
C GLN A 170 -5.62 7.13 10.72
N LYS A 171 -6.36 8.21 10.95
CA LYS A 171 -7.10 8.90 9.89
C LYS A 171 -6.70 10.37 9.86
N PHE A 172 -6.49 10.92 8.67
CA PHE A 172 -6.16 12.33 8.52
C PHE A 172 -6.68 12.89 7.19
N HIS A 173 -6.95 14.20 7.15
CA HIS A 173 -7.19 14.92 5.91
C HIS A 173 -5.89 15.60 5.48
N LEU A 174 -5.35 15.18 4.35
CA LEU A 174 -4.19 15.78 3.72
C LEU A 174 -4.63 16.83 2.71
N ARG A 175 -4.01 18.00 2.76
CA ARG A 175 -4.11 19.04 1.75
C ARG A 175 -2.71 19.40 1.30
N TYR A 176 -2.56 19.51 0.00
CA TYR A 176 -1.28 19.68 -0.64
C TYR A 176 -1.37 20.82 -1.65
N ASP A 177 -0.44 21.76 -1.57
CA ASP A 177 -0.18 22.75 -2.62
C ASP A 177 1.32 22.72 -2.90
N ARG A 178 1.70 22.27 -4.09
CA ARG A 178 3.11 22.26 -4.54
C ARG A 178 3.69 23.68 -4.59
N GLY A 179 2.85 24.69 -4.79
CA GLY A 179 3.28 26.03 -5.16
C GLY A 179 3.83 26.11 -6.59
N ARG A 180 4.00 27.33 -7.10
CA ARG A 180 4.56 27.58 -8.44
C ARG A 180 6.08 27.51 -8.47
N GLU A 181 6.72 27.81 -7.34
CA GLU A 181 8.17 27.84 -7.18
C GLU A 181 8.63 26.66 -6.32
N ARG A 182 9.85 26.17 -6.55
CA ARG A 182 10.40 24.95 -5.91
C ARG A 182 10.33 24.94 -4.39
N ASN A 183 10.31 26.11 -3.75
CA ASN A 183 10.29 26.24 -2.30
C ASN A 183 8.95 26.73 -1.74
N THR A 184 7.91 26.92 -2.55
CA THR A 184 6.61 27.48 -2.10
C THR A 184 5.59 26.40 -1.71
N LYS A 185 6.06 25.16 -1.52
CA LYS A 185 5.21 24.03 -1.14
C LYS A 185 4.57 24.26 0.22
N ARG A 186 3.30 23.89 0.34
CA ARG A 186 2.55 23.85 1.59
C ARG A 186 1.85 22.50 1.74
N ILE A 187 1.94 21.96 2.94
CA ILE A 187 1.28 20.72 3.31
C ILE A 187 0.50 20.98 4.57
N ARG A 188 -0.78 20.61 4.58
CA ARG A 188 -1.61 20.63 5.78
C ARG A 188 -2.15 19.23 6.01
N TYR A 189 -2.05 18.77 7.25
CA TYR A 189 -2.71 17.55 7.66
C TYR A 189 -3.52 17.80 8.92
N ASP A 190 -4.77 17.37 8.87
CA ASP A 190 -5.69 17.44 10.00
C ASP A 190 -5.89 16.02 10.52
N TYR A 191 -5.46 15.75 11.74
CA TYR A 191 -5.78 14.48 12.39
C TYR A 191 -7.30 14.37 12.54
N LEU A 192 -7.86 13.22 12.21
CA LEU A 192 -9.27 12.95 12.45
C LEU A 192 -9.38 12.22 13.79
N PRO A 193 -10.05 12.81 14.78
CA PRO A 193 -10.03 12.30 16.14
C PRO A 193 -10.61 10.90 16.21
N ARG A 194 -9.88 10.00 16.87
CA ARG A 194 -10.42 8.75 17.37
C ARG A 194 -10.93 9.01 18.79
N ASN A 195 -12.21 8.77 19.04
CA ASN A 195 -12.85 8.98 20.35
C ASN A 195 -12.77 10.42 20.91
N GLY A 196 -12.63 11.44 20.04
CA GLY A 196 -12.67 12.85 20.45
C GLY A 196 -11.37 13.43 21.02
N GLY A 197 -10.20 12.81 20.76
CA GLY A 197 -8.91 13.28 21.28
C GLY A 197 -8.15 14.27 20.39
N ASP A 198 -8.00 13.98 19.09
CA ASP A 198 -7.04 14.68 18.23
C ASP A 198 -7.69 15.68 17.27
N TYR A 199 -7.74 16.95 17.69
CA TYR A 199 -8.22 18.07 16.88
C TYR A 199 -7.08 18.91 16.29
N VAL A 200 -5.85 18.39 16.28
CA VAL A 200 -4.68 19.12 15.81
C VAL A 200 -4.66 19.17 14.28
N SER A 201 -4.44 20.37 13.76
CA SER A 201 -4.05 20.65 12.38
C SER A 201 -2.61 21.09 12.37
N VAL A 202 -1.81 20.50 11.48
CA VAL A 202 -0.43 20.94 11.27
C VAL A 202 -0.30 21.45 9.85
N ILE A 203 0.30 22.63 9.70
CA ILE A 203 0.63 23.23 8.41
C ILE A 203 2.14 23.40 8.33
N HIS A 204 2.76 22.77 7.34
CA HIS A 204 4.14 22.98 6.94
C HIS A 204 4.17 23.96 5.77
N ASP A 205 4.71 25.16 5.99
CA ASP A 205 5.00 26.14 4.93
C ASP A 205 6.50 26.14 4.66
N TYR A 206 6.89 25.44 3.59
CA TYR A 206 8.30 25.32 3.19
C TYR A 206 8.86 26.64 2.64
N GLY A 207 8.00 27.54 2.15
CA GLY A 207 8.41 28.83 1.61
C GLY A 207 8.78 29.83 2.70
N ALA A 208 8.00 29.83 3.78
CA ALA A 208 8.31 30.61 4.97
C ALA A 208 9.28 29.89 5.93
N ASN A 209 9.53 28.58 5.73
CA ASN A 209 10.23 27.71 6.66
C ASN A 209 9.59 27.75 8.07
N LEU A 210 8.27 27.58 8.13
CA LEU A 210 7.47 27.62 9.35
C LEU A 210 6.55 26.41 9.47
N THR A 211 6.37 25.94 10.71
CA THR A 211 5.35 24.97 11.07
C THR A 211 4.32 25.61 11.99
N TYR A 212 3.05 25.48 11.62
CA TYR A 212 1.91 25.95 12.41
C TYR A 212 1.19 24.75 13.01
N ASN A 213 1.15 24.66 14.34
CA ASN A 213 0.37 23.66 15.06
C ASN A 213 -0.88 24.33 15.61
N ILE A 214 -2.04 23.98 15.07
CA ILE A 214 -3.33 24.60 15.38
C ILE A 214 -4.18 23.59 16.13
N ASP A 215 -4.55 23.88 17.37
CA ASP A 215 -5.59 23.14 18.06
C ASP A 215 -6.95 23.68 17.60
N ARG A 216 -7.65 22.92 16.75
CA ARG A 216 -8.94 23.35 16.19
C ARG A 216 -10.07 23.40 17.22
N ARG A 217 -9.91 22.78 18.40
CA ARG A 217 -10.95 22.77 19.44
C ARG A 217 -10.96 24.08 20.20
N VAL A 218 -9.78 24.57 20.60
CA VAL A 218 -9.66 25.82 21.37
C VAL A 218 -9.25 27.01 20.52
N GLY A 219 -8.85 26.80 19.27
CA GLY A 219 -8.39 27.86 18.37
C GLY A 219 -7.01 28.42 18.73
N THR A 220 -6.22 27.70 19.52
CA THR A 220 -4.85 28.10 19.84
C THR A 220 -3.91 27.67 18.72
N CYS A 221 -2.83 28.43 18.52
CA CYS A 221 -1.82 28.09 17.53
C CYS A 221 -0.41 28.34 18.06
N ILE A 222 0.48 27.40 17.76
CA ILE A 222 1.91 27.49 18.05
C ILE A 222 2.66 27.55 16.73
N ILE A 223 3.40 28.62 16.52
CA ILE A 223 4.28 28.81 15.36
C ILE A 223 5.69 28.38 15.74
N LYS A 224 6.26 27.44 15.00
CA LYS A 224 7.66 27.01 15.12
C LYS A 224 8.44 27.44 13.88
N ARG A 225 9.71 27.83 14.09
CA ARG A 225 10.66 28.01 13.00
C ARG A 225 11.18 26.66 12.55
N GLY A 226 11.36 26.48 11.25
CA GLY A 226 11.74 25.20 10.67
C GLY A 226 10.53 24.35 10.34
N VAL A 227 10.64 23.60 9.25
CA VAL A 227 9.77 22.45 8.97
C VAL A 227 10.47 21.20 9.51
N GLU A 228 10.19 20.87 10.78
CA GLU A 228 10.69 19.65 11.40
C GLU A 228 9.62 18.57 11.34
N VAL A 229 9.90 17.50 10.59
CA VAL A 229 9.15 16.26 10.69
C VAL A 229 10.01 15.31 11.51
N LEU A 230 9.54 14.94 12.70
CA LEU A 230 10.29 14.06 13.59
C LEU A 230 10.60 12.74 12.91
N ASP A 231 11.75 12.19 13.27
CA ASP A 231 12.15 10.85 12.91
C ASP A 231 11.21 9.85 13.58
N VAL A 232 10.34 9.25 12.78
CA VAL A 232 9.33 8.32 13.27
C VAL A 232 9.55 6.92 12.73
N SER A 233 9.31 5.95 13.60
CA SER A 233 9.19 4.56 13.20
C SER A 233 7.98 4.42 12.27
N PRO A 234 8.15 3.89 11.05
CA PRO A 234 7.08 3.82 10.06
C PRO A 234 5.86 3.10 10.61
N THR A 235 6.05 2.05 11.41
CA THR A 235 4.95 1.25 11.95
C THR A 235 4.29 1.82 13.21
N ARG A 236 4.94 2.72 13.93
CA ARG A 236 4.33 3.38 15.12
C ARG A 236 3.52 4.62 14.74
N ASP A 237 4.03 5.40 13.80
CA ASP A 237 3.39 6.63 13.33
C ASP A 237 3.44 6.69 11.79
N PRO A 238 2.56 5.94 11.11
CA PRO A 238 2.53 5.92 9.65
C PRO A 238 2.13 7.28 9.06
N VAL A 239 1.38 8.13 9.79
CA VAL A 239 1.02 9.46 9.29
C VAL A 239 2.24 10.36 9.20
N SER A 240 2.99 10.52 10.30
CA SER A 240 4.22 11.33 10.28
C SER A 240 5.25 10.75 9.31
N PHE A 241 5.30 9.42 9.16
CA PHE A 241 6.16 8.77 8.18
C PHE A 241 5.78 9.16 6.74
N PHE A 242 4.50 9.12 6.40
CA PHE A 242 4.01 9.54 5.10
C PHE A 242 4.34 11.01 4.80
N ILE A 243 4.19 11.89 5.78
CA ILE A 243 4.50 13.33 5.64
C ILE A 243 6.00 13.57 5.49
N LYS A 244 6.85 12.80 6.18
CA LYS A 244 8.31 12.92 6.12
C LYS A 244 8.87 12.54 4.75
N TYR A 245 8.32 11.48 4.17
CA TYR A 245 8.78 10.89 2.91
C TYR A 245 7.77 11.12 1.77
N GLU A 246 7.01 12.21 1.86
CA GLU A 246 5.99 12.56 0.90
C GLU A 246 6.57 12.74 -0.50
N ASN A 247 7.79 13.29 -0.62
CA ASN A 247 8.42 13.49 -1.92
C ASN A 247 8.76 12.13 -2.57
N GLU A 248 9.19 11.16 -1.78
CA GLU A 248 9.50 9.80 -2.20
C GLU A 248 8.25 8.98 -2.51
N LEU A 249 7.15 9.17 -1.76
CA LEU A 249 5.93 8.39 -1.89
C LEU A 249 4.93 8.98 -2.90
N ILE A 250 4.89 10.31 -3.05
CA ILE A 250 3.95 11.05 -3.93
C ILE A 250 4.64 11.54 -5.21
N SER A 251 5.86 12.07 -5.08
CA SER A 251 6.51 12.89 -6.12
C SER A 251 7.73 12.24 -6.78
N SER A 252 7.96 10.94 -6.59
CA SER A 252 9.13 10.26 -7.14
C SER A 252 9.02 10.09 -8.66
N ARG A 253 9.48 11.12 -9.38
CA ARG A 253 9.46 11.20 -10.85
C ARG A 253 10.43 10.23 -11.53
N GLU A 254 11.46 9.81 -10.82
CA GLU A 254 12.57 9.02 -11.39
C GLU A 254 12.48 7.52 -11.06
N ARG A 255 11.60 7.12 -10.14
CA ARG A 255 11.42 5.71 -9.81
C ARG A 255 10.79 4.97 -10.99
N GLN A 256 11.41 3.84 -11.29
CA GLN A 256 10.91 2.87 -12.24
C GLN A 256 9.98 1.91 -11.52
N TRP A 257 8.82 1.68 -12.11
CA TRP A 257 7.77 0.83 -11.58
C TRP A 257 7.45 -0.28 -12.58
N GLU A 258 7.17 -1.46 -12.06
CA GLU A 258 6.65 -2.56 -12.84
C GLU A 258 5.12 -2.46 -12.88
N TYR A 259 4.53 -2.47 -14.07
CA TYR A 259 3.08 -2.49 -14.23
C TYR A 259 2.56 -3.93 -14.11
N ASN A 260 1.76 -4.18 -13.08
CA ASN A 260 1.22 -5.50 -12.75
C ASN A 260 -0.19 -5.75 -13.31
N GLY A 261 -0.66 -4.88 -14.21
CA GLY A 261 -1.99 -4.99 -14.81
C GLY A 261 -3.07 -4.22 -14.05
N ILE A 262 -4.32 -4.50 -14.44
CA ILE A 262 -5.52 -3.93 -13.83
C ILE A 262 -6.13 -4.97 -12.91
N ARG A 263 -6.52 -4.58 -11.70
CA ARG A 263 -7.31 -5.44 -10.79
C ARG A 263 -8.36 -4.64 -10.02
N PRO A 264 -9.42 -5.29 -9.50
CA PRO A 264 -10.32 -4.64 -8.57
C PRO A 264 -9.58 -4.24 -7.28
N CYS A 265 -9.49 -2.93 -7.05
CA CYS A 265 -9.22 -2.35 -5.75
C CYS A 265 -10.51 -2.23 -4.96
N ARG A 266 -10.41 -2.58 -3.68
CA ARG A 266 -11.50 -2.50 -2.69
C ARG A 266 -12.67 -3.42 -3.06
N GLY A 267 -13.41 -3.87 -2.05
CA GLY A 267 -14.54 -4.79 -2.24
C GLY A 267 -15.70 -4.24 -3.09
N ASN A 268 -15.63 -2.97 -3.52
CA ASN A 268 -16.63 -2.28 -4.33
C ASN A 268 -16.35 -2.31 -5.84
N GLY A 269 -15.29 -2.98 -6.30
CA GLY A 269 -15.04 -3.21 -7.73
C GLY A 269 -14.41 -2.03 -8.47
N ILE A 270 -13.77 -1.08 -7.78
CA ILE A 270 -12.98 -0.02 -8.45
C ILE A 270 -11.83 -0.70 -9.20
N LYS A 271 -11.76 -0.57 -10.53
CA LYS A 271 -10.61 -1.09 -11.28
C LYS A 271 -9.39 -0.19 -11.07
N CYS A 272 -8.24 -0.78 -10.83
CA CYS A 272 -6.98 -0.04 -10.67
C CYS A 272 -5.84 -0.63 -11.47
N ALA A 273 -5.02 0.26 -12.01
CA ALA A 273 -3.67 -0.02 -12.46
C ALA A 273 -2.82 -0.20 -11.22
N THR A 274 -2.19 -1.37 -11.10
CA THR A 274 -1.29 -1.66 -9.99
C THR A 274 0.13 -1.67 -10.46
N LEU A 275 0.98 -0.98 -9.71
CA LEU A 275 2.39 -0.85 -10.00
C LEU A 275 3.20 -1.24 -8.78
N THR A 276 4.28 -1.99 -8.98
CA THR A 276 5.19 -2.36 -7.90
C THR A 276 6.60 -1.89 -8.16
N THR A 277 7.34 -1.63 -7.10
CA THR A 277 8.78 -1.36 -7.16
C THR A 277 9.45 -1.83 -5.88
N GLU A 278 10.74 -2.09 -5.96
CA GLU A 278 11.59 -2.43 -4.82
C GLU A 278 12.51 -1.25 -4.54
N ILE A 279 12.51 -0.78 -3.28
CA ILE A 279 13.29 0.36 -2.83
C ILE A 279 14.31 -0.14 -1.80
N ASN A 280 15.58 -0.15 -2.19
CA ASN A 280 16.66 -0.58 -1.30
C ASN A 280 16.94 0.49 -0.23
N ASN A 281 17.23 0.06 1.01
CA ASN A 281 17.65 0.93 2.11
C ASN A 281 16.69 2.09 2.43
N PHE A 282 15.37 1.89 2.26
CA PHE A 282 14.37 2.91 2.51
C PHE A 282 13.33 2.44 3.53
N PRO A 283 12.95 3.26 4.52
CA PRO A 283 13.60 4.50 4.95
C PRO A 283 14.96 4.26 5.63
N PRO A 284 15.78 5.28 5.89
CA PRO A 284 16.83 5.17 6.91
C PRO A 284 16.22 4.73 8.26
N ILE A 285 16.83 3.77 8.96
CA ILE A 285 16.41 3.43 10.34
C ILE A 285 17.08 4.43 11.29
N VAL A 286 16.25 5.05 12.12
CA VAL A 286 16.63 6.14 13.02
C VAL A 286 16.13 5.83 14.43
N GLU A 287 16.94 6.20 15.42
CA GLU A 287 16.59 6.07 16.83
C GLU A 287 15.40 7.00 17.15
N PRO A 288 14.29 6.49 17.72
CA PRO A 288 13.09 7.29 17.96
C PRO A 288 13.31 8.54 18.82
N ASP A 289 14.24 8.46 19.78
CA ASP A 289 14.45 9.51 20.78
C ASP A 289 15.50 10.53 20.34
N THR A 290 16.44 10.14 19.47
CA THR A 290 17.59 10.96 19.09
C THR A 290 17.57 11.43 17.64
N GLY A 291 16.76 10.79 16.79
CA GLY A 291 16.75 11.01 15.33
C GLY A 291 18.07 10.67 14.66
N LYS A 292 18.97 9.94 15.33
CA LYS A 292 20.25 9.54 14.76
C LYS A 292 20.08 8.24 13.98
N PRO A 293 20.77 8.07 12.83
CA PRO A 293 20.80 6.80 12.13
C PRO A 293 21.32 5.71 13.08
N THR A 294 20.59 4.61 13.19
CA THR A 294 20.99 3.49 14.06
C THR A 294 22.10 2.64 13.44
N GLY A 295 22.39 2.85 12.16
CA GLY A 295 23.25 1.97 11.35
C GLY A 295 22.55 0.70 10.89
N GLU A 296 21.32 0.43 11.37
CA GLU A 296 20.46 -0.58 10.78
C GLU A 296 19.86 -0.04 9.47
N THR A 297 19.70 -0.90 8.46
CA THR A 297 19.01 -0.55 7.22
C THR A 297 17.94 -1.59 6.91
N TRP A 298 16.85 -1.16 6.29
CA TRP A 298 15.96 -2.12 5.62
C TRP A 298 16.71 -2.69 4.42
N GLU A 299 16.67 -4.01 4.27
CA GLU A 299 17.27 -4.68 3.12
C GLU A 299 16.59 -4.21 1.84
N ALA A 300 15.26 -4.18 1.89
CA ALA A 300 14.40 -3.77 0.80
C ALA A 300 13.06 -3.27 1.35
N THR A 301 12.40 -2.44 0.56
CA THR A 301 11.02 -2.04 0.76
C THR A 301 10.26 -2.23 -0.54
N ASN A 302 9.32 -3.17 -0.54
CA ASN A 302 8.42 -3.34 -1.66
C ASN A 302 7.31 -2.30 -1.54
N ALA A 303 7.21 -1.43 -2.52
CA ALA A 303 6.12 -0.49 -2.65
C ALA A 303 5.17 -0.97 -3.73
N GLU A 304 3.87 -0.95 -3.43
CA GLU A 304 2.81 -1.18 -4.38
C GLU A 304 1.88 0.02 -4.41
N TYR A 305 1.68 0.57 -5.60
CA TYR A 305 0.84 1.70 -5.85
C TYR A 305 -0.37 1.26 -6.67
N ALA A 306 -1.58 1.57 -6.19
CA ALA A 306 -2.79 1.31 -6.94
C ALA A 306 -3.48 2.61 -7.31
N TRP A 307 -3.67 2.82 -8.61
CA TRP A 307 -4.29 4.01 -9.17
C TRP A 307 -5.58 3.63 -9.87
N SER A 308 -6.68 4.31 -9.58
CA SER A 308 -7.96 4.00 -10.20
C SER A 308 -7.86 4.17 -11.71
N VAL A 309 -8.33 3.19 -12.48
CA VAL A 309 -8.51 3.31 -13.93
C VAL A 309 -9.97 3.56 -14.15
N ARG A 310 -10.32 4.70 -14.76
CA ARG A 310 -11.69 4.95 -15.21
C ARG A 310 -12.26 3.72 -15.94
N SER A 311 -13.46 3.31 -15.55
CA SER A 311 -14.30 2.56 -16.47
C SER A 311 -14.78 3.54 -17.56
N PRO A 312 -14.57 3.27 -18.85
CA PRO A 312 -15.02 4.16 -19.93
C PRO A 312 -16.56 4.35 -19.99
N TYR A 313 -17.34 3.69 -19.12
CA TYR A 313 -18.81 3.65 -19.18
C TYR A 313 -19.56 4.29 -18.01
N SER A 314 -18.88 4.77 -16.96
CA SER A 314 -19.55 5.44 -15.85
C SER A 314 -19.74 6.92 -16.19
N ARG A 315 -20.90 7.27 -16.79
CA ARG A 315 -21.39 8.67 -16.78
C ARG A 315 -21.50 9.10 -15.33
N PRO A 316 -20.74 10.10 -14.86
CA PRO A 316 -20.95 10.65 -13.53
C PRO A 316 -22.38 11.22 -13.45
N PRO A 317 -23.02 11.18 -12.27
CA PRO A 317 -24.24 11.94 -12.03
C PRO A 317 -24.08 13.38 -12.52
N PRO A 318 -25.14 14.04 -13.04
CA PRO A 318 -25.07 15.40 -13.60
C PRO A 318 -24.43 16.44 -12.66
N ASP A 319 -24.42 16.14 -11.36
CA ASP A 319 -24.00 17.03 -10.28
C ASP A 319 -22.58 16.71 -9.76
N MET A 320 -21.98 15.58 -10.18
CA MET A 320 -20.61 15.21 -9.81
C MET A 320 -19.63 15.67 -10.89
N GLN A 321 -19.04 16.84 -10.65
CA GLN A 321 -17.93 17.39 -11.42
C GLN A 321 -16.81 16.34 -11.57
N LYS A 322 -16.61 15.90 -12.81
CA LYS A 322 -15.41 15.22 -13.35
C LYS A 322 -14.90 14.04 -12.51
N SER A 323 -15.15 12.82 -12.97
CA SER A 323 -14.41 11.64 -12.54
C SER A 323 -12.94 11.77 -12.97
N PHE A 324 -12.03 11.87 -12.02
CA PHE A 324 -10.59 11.87 -12.27
C PHE A 324 -9.97 10.56 -11.79
N ASP A 325 -8.83 10.18 -12.36
CA ASP A 325 -8.08 9.00 -11.91
C ASP A 325 -7.28 9.38 -10.66
N TYR A 326 -7.51 8.69 -9.55
CA TYR A 326 -6.96 9.02 -8.23
C TYR A 326 -6.20 7.83 -7.62
N PRO A 327 -5.24 8.07 -6.72
CA PRO A 327 -4.60 7.01 -5.96
C PRO A 327 -5.65 6.35 -5.09
N VAL A 328 -5.75 5.02 -5.12
CA VAL A 328 -6.71 4.28 -4.28
C VAL A 328 -6.02 3.80 -3.01
N TYR A 329 -4.82 3.24 -3.14
CA TYR A 329 -3.98 2.92 -1.99
C TYR A 329 -2.49 2.91 -2.36
N LEU A 330 -1.66 3.00 -1.32
CA LEU A 330 -0.22 2.76 -1.35
C LEU A 330 0.10 1.75 -0.24
N PHE A 331 0.73 0.64 -0.62
CA PHE A 331 1.16 -0.40 0.30
C PHE A 331 2.68 -0.47 0.33
N LEU A 332 3.26 -0.50 1.54
CA LEU A 332 4.69 -0.60 1.76
C LEU A 332 4.97 -1.84 2.62
N ARG A 333 5.85 -2.72 2.15
CA ARG A 333 6.37 -3.86 2.92
C ARG A 333 7.87 -3.71 3.11
N PHE A 334 8.28 -3.55 4.35
CA PHE A 334 9.66 -3.40 4.77
C PHE A 334 10.26 -4.75 5.16
N PHE A 335 11.48 -5.03 4.70
CA PHE A 335 12.24 -6.23 5.04
C PHE A 335 13.45 -5.84 5.90
N GLN A 336 13.47 -6.27 7.16
CA GLN A 336 14.58 -5.97 8.08
C GLN A 336 15.56 -7.14 8.14
N SER A 337 16.85 -6.87 7.87
CA SER A 337 17.93 -7.78 8.26
C SER A 337 18.27 -7.58 9.73
N ARG A 338 18.44 -8.67 10.48
CA ARG A 338 19.03 -8.59 11.82
C ARG A 338 20.55 -8.74 11.83
N ASN A 339 21.18 -9.16 10.72
CA ASN A 339 22.62 -9.33 10.69
C ASN A 339 23.19 -9.32 9.26
N PRO A 340 23.89 -8.26 8.82
CA PRO A 340 24.48 -8.21 7.48
C PRO A 340 25.63 -9.23 7.29
N SER A 341 26.14 -9.82 8.38
CA SER A 341 27.25 -10.78 8.35
C SER A 341 26.83 -12.26 8.33
N ASN A 342 25.53 -12.58 8.36
CA ASN A 342 25.04 -13.96 8.33
C ASN A 342 23.83 -14.07 7.36
N PRO A 343 23.93 -14.84 6.26
CA PRO A 343 22.88 -14.87 5.23
C PRO A 343 21.54 -15.41 5.76
N PRO A 344 20.42 -15.02 5.11
CA PRO A 344 19.13 -14.80 5.77
C PRO A 344 18.28 -16.07 5.81
N ALA A 345 18.50 -16.97 6.76
CA ALA A 345 17.75 -18.22 6.79
C ALA A 345 16.51 -18.22 7.70
N LEU A 346 16.42 -17.47 8.81
CA LEU A 346 15.26 -17.67 9.72
C LEU A 346 14.67 -16.46 10.46
N ASN A 347 15.23 -15.25 10.37
CA ASN A 347 14.79 -14.12 11.23
C ASN A 347 14.54 -12.80 10.49
N SER A 348 14.13 -12.80 9.22
CA SER A 348 13.69 -11.55 8.57
C SER A 348 12.33 -11.14 9.14
N ARG A 349 12.29 -9.98 9.81
CA ARG A 349 11.03 -9.37 10.23
C ARG A 349 10.48 -8.59 9.05
N THR A 350 9.20 -8.81 8.76
CA THR A 350 8.46 -8.01 7.81
C THR A 350 7.57 -7.04 8.56
N GLU A 351 7.50 -5.82 8.05
CA GLU A 351 6.59 -4.80 8.54
C GLU A 351 5.81 -4.26 7.36
N ASP A 352 4.50 -4.17 7.51
CA ASP A 352 3.61 -3.67 6.47
C ASP A 352 2.98 -2.34 6.92
N ILE A 353 2.78 -1.43 5.96
CA ILE A 353 1.96 -0.22 6.09
C ILE A 353 1.06 -0.10 4.87
N GLU A 354 -0.19 0.26 5.11
CA GLU A 354 -1.16 0.55 4.07
C GLU A 354 -1.75 1.94 4.26
N TYR A 355 -1.68 2.75 3.20
CA TYR A 355 -2.37 4.03 3.08
C TYR A 355 -3.52 3.87 2.10
N GLU A 356 -4.74 4.12 2.56
CA GLU A 356 -5.92 4.14 1.72
C GLU A 356 -6.41 5.58 1.51
N PHE A 357 -6.66 5.94 0.26
CA PHE A 357 -7.01 7.31 -0.12
C PHE A 357 -8.50 7.41 -0.49
N TYR A 358 -9.17 8.42 0.04
CA TYR A 358 -10.60 8.63 -0.05
C TYR A 358 -10.92 10.08 -0.38
N GLU A 359 -12.04 10.31 -1.04
CA GLU A 359 -12.62 11.66 -1.20
C GLU A 359 -11.63 12.67 -1.78
N MET A 360 -10.81 12.24 -2.75
CA MET A 360 -9.81 13.12 -3.34
C MET A 360 -10.49 14.22 -4.18
N SER A 361 -10.05 15.46 -4.02
CA SER A 361 -10.35 16.55 -4.93
C SER A 361 -9.07 17.24 -5.43
N TYR A 362 -9.14 17.82 -6.63
CA TYR A 362 -8.00 18.39 -7.37
C TYR A 362 -7.80 19.88 -7.10
N GLU A 363 -8.53 20.41 -6.10
CA GLU A 363 -8.52 21.83 -5.79
C GLU A 363 -8.35 21.99 -4.28
N ALA A 364 -7.09 22.21 -3.86
CA ALA A 364 -6.82 22.84 -2.58
C ALA A 364 -6.95 24.36 -2.76
N SER A 365 -7.78 24.98 -1.95
CA SER A 365 -7.97 26.43 -1.93
C SER A 365 -6.88 27.11 -1.12
N ALA A 366 -6.57 28.39 -1.38
CA ALA A 366 -5.63 29.13 -0.54
C ALA A 366 -6.13 29.23 0.92
N SER A 367 -7.45 29.29 1.13
CA SER A 367 -8.09 29.26 2.46
C SER A 367 -7.88 27.98 3.22
N ASP A 368 -7.57 26.86 2.55
CA ASP A 368 -7.23 25.62 3.24
C ASP A 368 -5.93 25.73 4.05
N PHE A 369 -5.09 26.73 3.76
CA PHE A 369 -3.85 27.02 4.46
C PHE A 369 -3.94 28.32 5.26
N ASP A 370 -5.14 28.75 5.66
CA ASP A 370 -5.31 29.96 6.46
C ASP A 370 -4.61 29.84 7.83
N THR A 371 -3.57 30.65 8.02
CA THR A 371 -2.79 30.77 9.25
C THR A 371 -3.15 32.00 10.06
N SER A 372 -4.20 32.76 9.68
CA SER A 372 -4.60 34.00 10.35
C SER A 372 -4.87 33.81 11.84
N ILE A 373 -5.38 32.65 12.25
CA ILE A 373 -5.59 32.29 13.66
C ILE A 373 -4.30 32.34 14.49
N CYS A 374 -3.15 32.04 13.86
CA CYS A 374 -1.85 32.02 14.52
C CYS A 374 -1.28 33.41 14.79
N TYR A 375 -1.60 34.38 13.93
CA TYR A 375 -1.15 35.77 14.09
C TYR A 375 -2.10 36.58 14.96
N ARG A 376 -3.36 36.17 15.04
CA ARG A 376 -4.33 36.78 15.96
C ARG A 376 -3.89 36.67 17.41
N SER A 377 -3.30 35.54 17.82
CA SER A 377 -3.05 35.20 19.24
C SER A 377 -1.88 35.92 19.93
N ARG A 378 -0.97 36.61 19.21
CA ARG A 378 0.26 37.16 19.82
C ARG A 378 0.17 38.61 20.32
N ASP A 379 -0.71 39.42 19.74
CA ASP A 379 -0.70 40.88 19.95
C ASP A 379 -2.02 41.44 20.51
N PHE A 380 -3.00 40.59 20.84
CA PHE A 380 -4.30 41.01 21.36
C PHE A 380 -4.78 40.07 22.48
N GLU A 381 -5.05 40.62 23.67
CA GLU A 381 -5.92 39.97 24.65
C GLU A 381 -7.34 39.94 24.06
N TYR A 382 -7.81 38.76 23.68
CA TYR A 382 -9.20 38.61 23.29
C TYR A 382 -10.04 38.40 24.55
N LEU A 383 -10.83 39.40 24.91
CA LEU A 383 -12.10 39.12 25.58
C LEU A 383 -12.97 38.38 24.56
N HIS A 384 -13.00 37.05 24.63
CA HIS A 384 -14.06 36.28 23.99
C HIS A 384 -15.40 36.75 24.58
N LEU A 385 -16.09 37.65 23.89
CA LEU A 385 -17.50 37.90 24.15
C LEU A 385 -18.28 36.67 23.67
N GLY A 386 -18.37 35.67 24.54
CA GLY A 386 -19.29 34.56 24.35
C GLY A 386 -20.71 35.08 24.49
N PHE A 387 -21.47 35.11 23.39
CA PHE A 387 -22.91 35.34 23.44
C PHE A 387 -23.65 34.02 23.20
N THR A 388 -24.65 33.75 24.05
CA THR A 388 -25.59 32.66 23.82
C THR A 388 -26.80 33.24 23.11
N LEU A 389 -26.99 32.89 21.83
CA LEU A 389 -28.21 33.24 21.11
C LEU A 389 -29.34 32.33 21.59
N LYS A 390 -30.20 32.83 22.49
CA LYS A 390 -31.47 32.17 22.81
C LYS A 390 -32.52 32.65 21.81
N SER A 391 -32.84 31.81 20.84
CA SER A 391 -34.01 31.99 19.97
C SER A 391 -35.24 31.49 20.72
N ASP A 392 -36.18 32.38 21.03
CA ASP A 392 -37.45 32.01 21.66
C ASP A 392 -38.34 31.33 20.61
N THR A 393 -38.74 30.09 20.87
CA THR A 393 -39.43 29.21 19.91
C THR A 393 -40.82 29.69 19.51
N ALA A 394 -41.34 30.74 20.13
CA ALA A 394 -42.72 31.19 19.95
C ALA A 394 -42.97 32.04 18.68
N SER A 395 -41.94 32.54 17.99
CA SER A 395 -42.14 33.48 16.87
C SER A 395 -41.52 33.07 15.52
N ALA A 396 -40.96 31.87 15.37
CA ALA A 396 -40.20 31.47 14.18
C ALA A 396 -40.79 30.29 13.39
N ILE A 397 -42.02 29.84 13.70
CA ILE A 397 -42.72 28.84 12.90
C ILE A 397 -43.82 29.56 12.12
N ASP A 398 -43.42 30.33 11.11
CA ASP A 398 -44.30 30.59 9.99
C ASP A 398 -43.83 29.73 8.82
N GLY A 399 -44.77 29.11 8.10
CA GLY A 399 -44.61 27.88 7.31
C GLY A 399 -43.66 27.89 6.11
N ASN A 400 -42.79 28.90 5.99
CA ASN A 400 -41.71 28.92 5.02
C ASN A 400 -40.43 28.38 5.67
N HIS A 401 -40.15 27.10 5.41
CA HIS A 401 -38.94 26.37 5.81
C HIS A 401 -37.65 26.94 5.17
N LEU A 402 -37.30 28.18 5.48
CA LEU A 402 -35.91 28.61 5.41
C LEU A 402 -35.18 27.87 6.53
N ASP A 403 -34.31 26.95 6.11
CA ASP A 403 -33.52 26.07 6.97
C ASP A 403 -32.97 26.88 8.16
N ARG A 404 -33.32 26.47 9.38
CA ARG A 404 -32.85 27.10 10.62
C ARG A 404 -31.33 27.29 10.60
N ARG A 405 -30.59 26.38 9.96
CA ARG A 405 -29.14 26.49 9.77
C ARG A 405 -28.74 27.64 8.85
N PHE A 406 -29.55 27.97 7.86
CA PHE A 406 -29.36 29.11 6.98
C PHE A 406 -29.55 30.42 7.74
N LEU A 407 -30.64 30.55 8.50
CA LEU A 407 -30.90 31.73 9.34
C LEU A 407 -29.81 31.90 10.41
N GLU A 408 -29.41 30.82 11.09
CA GLU A 408 -28.31 30.84 12.07
C GLU A 408 -26.99 31.28 11.41
N ARG A 409 -26.66 30.78 10.21
CA ARG A 409 -25.46 31.21 9.46
C ARG A 409 -25.53 32.66 9.02
N GLU A 410 -26.70 33.12 8.57
CA GLU A 410 -26.90 34.49 8.10
C GLU A 410 -26.85 35.50 9.25
N LEU A 411 -27.46 35.16 10.40
CA LEU A 411 -27.32 35.93 11.64
C LEU A 411 -25.86 35.97 12.11
N HIS A 412 -25.15 34.84 12.08
CA HIS A 412 -23.75 34.79 12.49
C HIS A 412 -22.88 35.64 11.56
N ARG A 413 -23.11 35.60 10.24
CA ARG A 413 -22.42 36.44 9.26
C ARG A 413 -22.71 37.93 9.46
N ASN A 414 -23.98 38.30 9.64
CA ASN A 414 -24.37 39.69 9.88
C ASN A 414 -23.87 40.23 11.22
N LEU A 415 -23.82 39.41 12.28
CA LEU A 415 -23.23 39.78 13.56
C LEU A 415 -21.72 39.97 13.43
N ALA A 416 -21.02 39.06 12.74
CA ALA A 416 -19.60 39.20 12.47
C ALA A 416 -19.28 40.49 11.68
N ASP A 417 -20.10 40.85 10.69
CA ASP A 417 -19.94 42.09 9.91
C ASP A 417 -20.27 43.36 10.70
N LYS A 418 -21.28 43.32 11.59
CA LYS A 418 -21.70 44.47 12.41
C LYS A 418 -20.86 44.68 13.66
N MET A 419 -20.22 43.63 14.16
CA MET A 419 -19.20 43.74 15.21
C MET A 419 -17.94 44.34 14.58
N GLN A 420 -17.93 45.67 14.40
CA GLN A 420 -16.70 46.42 14.20
C GLN A 420 -15.85 46.23 15.48
N ILE A 421 -14.98 45.21 15.45
CA ILE A 421 -13.97 45.01 16.49
C ILE A 421 -13.04 46.22 16.39
N LYS A 422 -13.22 47.19 17.30
CA LYS A 422 -12.31 48.31 17.44
C LYS A 422 -11.08 47.83 18.18
N TYR A 423 -9.94 47.83 17.49
CA TYR A 423 -8.65 47.50 18.06
C TYR A 423 -8.09 48.76 18.75
N SER A 424 -8.02 48.74 20.08
CA SER A 424 -7.17 49.67 20.82
C SER A 424 -5.85 48.97 21.12
N ARG A 425 -4.75 49.54 20.65
CA ARG A 425 -3.41 49.14 21.06
C ARG A 425 -3.28 49.43 22.56
N VAL A 426 -2.99 48.41 23.37
CA VAL A 426 -2.53 48.66 24.74
C VAL A 426 -1.12 49.22 24.57
N SER A 427 -0.96 50.54 24.72
CA SER A 427 0.36 51.17 24.82
C SER A 427 0.92 50.90 26.20
N ASP A 428 2.20 50.55 26.27
CA ASP A 428 2.99 50.49 27.52
C ASP A 428 2.99 51.82 28.27
#